data_AF-A0A2A4REJ7-F1
#
_entry.id   AF-A0A2A4REJ7-F1
#
_cell.length_a   1.000
_cell.length_b   1.000
_cell.length_c   1.000
_cell.angle_alpha   90.00
_cell.angle_beta   90.00
_cell.angle_gamma   90.00
#
_symmetry.space_group_name_H-M   'P 1'
#
loop_
_entity.id
_entity.type
_entity.pdbx_description
1 polymer ?
#
loop_
_entity_poly.entity_id
_entity_poly.type
_entity_poly.pdbx_seq_one_letter_code
_entity_poly.pdbx_strand_id
1 'polypeptide(L)'
;QKNPTELPGAWSRSGGEPTLQPETAESTTLGFVWTPEFLEGFSVTVDYFNIKKENLIFQPSTNEVLKDVANAGGTTGKVIEIGLFTTTFDTPDNRRIIVPNGAIFGGTIENVSFHDTRRVDVEVGTDYGADIDKTREILMATAKACENVLPDPGPGIVLAGLGGSSIDWSIRVWVNAADYWGVKDQLTRDVKYALDNADIGIPYPQMDVHIDGKVAQG
;
A
#
# COMPACT_ATOMS: atom_id res chain seq x y z
N GLN A 1 -9.92 -62.93 19.35
CA GLN A 1 -10.53 -61.62 19.60
C GLN A 1 -9.57 -60.79 20.42
N LYS A 2 -8.78 -59.91 19.77
CA LYS A 2 -8.02 -58.84 20.44
C LYS A 2 -8.67 -57.53 20.00
N ASN A 3 -9.02 -56.70 20.98
CA ASN A 3 -9.78 -55.46 20.79
C ASN A 3 -9.05 -54.49 19.84
N PRO A 4 -9.78 -53.65 19.08
CA PRO A 4 -9.20 -52.52 18.37
C PRO A 4 -8.58 -51.55 19.39
N THR A 5 -7.31 -51.22 19.20
CA THR A 5 -6.63 -50.21 20.02
C THR A 5 -7.04 -48.83 19.51
N GLU A 6 -8.05 -48.21 20.11
CA GLU A 6 -8.34 -46.80 19.92
C GLU A 6 -7.22 -45.98 20.55
N LEU A 7 -6.58 -45.08 19.77
CA LEU A 7 -5.67 -44.09 20.33
C LEU A 7 -6.53 -43.01 21.02
N PRO A 8 -6.31 -42.72 22.32
CA PRO A 8 -7.06 -41.68 23.00
C PRO A 8 -6.80 -40.34 22.32
N GLY A 9 -7.85 -39.57 22.06
CA GLY A 9 -7.74 -38.20 21.55
C GLY A 9 -6.77 -37.39 22.41
N ALA A 10 -5.68 -36.94 21.81
CA ALA A 10 -4.67 -36.13 22.47
C ALA A 10 -5.06 -34.66 22.40
N TRP A 11 -5.18 -34.02 23.56
CA TRP A 11 -5.42 -32.59 23.67
C TRP A 11 -4.10 -31.90 24.01
N SER A 12 -3.69 -30.90 23.24
CA SER A 12 -2.52 -30.08 23.54
C SER A 12 -2.92 -28.62 23.63
N ARG A 13 -2.60 -27.96 24.74
CA ARG A 13 -2.77 -26.51 24.92
C ARG A 13 -1.38 -25.88 24.99
N SER A 14 -1.08 -24.96 24.09
CA SER A 14 0.15 -24.17 24.09
C SER A 14 -0.23 -22.70 24.14
N GLY A 15 0.38 -21.93 25.03
CA GLY A 15 0.11 -20.49 25.20
C GLY A 15 1.40 -19.75 25.57
N GLY A 16 1.62 -18.61 24.91
CA GLY A 16 2.67 -17.63 25.22
C GLY A 16 2.21 -16.55 26.20
N GLU A 17 3.17 -15.78 26.68
CA GLU A 17 3.16 -14.64 27.64
C GLU A 17 1.81 -14.22 28.29
N PRO A 18 1.69 -14.24 29.64
CA PRO A 18 0.43 -14.06 30.38
C PRO A 18 -0.15 -12.63 30.43
N THR A 19 0.38 -11.66 29.67
CA THR A 19 -0.08 -10.26 29.69
C THR A 19 -0.98 -9.85 28.50
N LEU A 20 -1.18 -10.73 27.52
CA LEU A 20 -2.11 -10.54 26.40
C LEU A 20 -3.27 -11.54 26.48
N GLN A 21 -4.44 -11.22 25.91
CA GLN A 21 -5.55 -12.20 25.85
C GLN A 21 -5.03 -13.49 25.18
N PRO A 22 -5.10 -14.65 25.86
CA PRO A 22 -4.42 -15.84 25.38
C PRO A 22 -5.09 -16.41 24.12
N GLU A 23 -4.34 -16.46 23.02
CA GLU A 23 -4.71 -17.21 21.82
C GLU A 23 -4.86 -18.70 22.19
N THR A 24 -6.01 -19.28 21.86
CA THR A 24 -6.29 -20.69 22.16
C THR A 24 -6.57 -21.43 20.87
N ALA A 25 -5.74 -22.44 20.57
CA ALA A 25 -5.96 -23.36 19.47
C ALA A 25 -6.33 -24.74 20.05
N GLU A 26 -7.51 -25.24 19.68
CA GLU A 26 -7.95 -26.59 20.00
C GLU A 26 -7.89 -27.44 18.73
N SER A 27 -7.10 -28.52 18.77
CA SER A 27 -6.98 -29.49 17.68
C SER A 27 -7.56 -30.81 18.13
N THR A 28 -8.51 -31.34 17.38
CA THR A 28 -9.00 -32.72 17.51
C THR A 28 -8.48 -33.54 16.33
N THR A 29 -7.74 -34.60 16.63
CA THR A 29 -7.21 -35.53 15.64
C THR A 29 -7.83 -36.90 15.84
N LEU A 30 -8.40 -37.47 14.80
CA LEU A 30 -8.88 -38.86 14.76
C LEU A 30 -8.08 -39.60 13.69
N GLY A 31 -7.24 -40.54 14.14
CA GLY A 31 -6.42 -41.38 13.28
C GLY A 31 -6.91 -42.82 13.30
N PHE A 32 -7.01 -43.43 12.13
CA PHE A 32 -7.30 -44.86 11.98
C PHE A 32 -6.17 -45.51 11.20
N VAL A 33 -5.54 -46.52 11.80
CA VAL A 33 -4.53 -47.36 11.15
C VAL A 33 -5.11 -48.76 11.00
N TRP A 34 -5.17 -49.23 9.76
CA TRP A 34 -5.58 -50.58 9.45
C TRP A 34 -4.47 -51.32 8.70
N THR A 35 -4.13 -52.48 9.24
CA THR A 35 -3.10 -53.36 8.71
C THR A 35 -3.72 -54.75 8.51
N PRO A 36 -4.07 -55.14 7.27
CA PRO A 36 -4.67 -56.44 7.02
C PRO A 36 -3.66 -57.57 7.22
N GLU A 37 -4.04 -58.61 7.97
CA GLU A 37 -3.18 -59.77 8.25
C GLU A 37 -2.83 -60.60 7.01
N PHE A 38 -3.62 -60.50 5.93
CA PHE A 38 -3.42 -61.26 4.70
C PHE A 38 -2.42 -60.62 3.72
N LEU A 39 -1.88 -59.44 4.05
CA LEU A 39 -1.03 -58.66 3.16
C LEU A 39 0.14 -58.06 3.95
N GLU A 40 1.22 -58.84 4.03
CA GLU A 40 2.42 -58.49 4.80
C GLU A 40 3.08 -57.23 4.24
N GLY A 41 3.26 -56.20 5.08
CA GLY A 41 3.88 -54.93 4.71
C GLY A 41 2.92 -53.84 4.20
N PHE A 42 1.61 -54.07 4.15
CA PHE A 42 0.62 -53.08 3.73
C PHE A 42 -0.09 -52.43 4.93
N SER A 43 -0.12 -51.09 4.98
CA SER A 43 -0.89 -50.31 5.96
C SER A 43 -1.70 -49.20 5.30
N VAL A 44 -2.90 -48.96 5.82
CA VAL A 44 -3.75 -47.83 5.45
C VAL A 44 -3.88 -46.93 6.66
N THR A 45 -3.56 -45.65 6.48
CA THR A 45 -3.73 -44.61 7.49
C THR A 45 -4.77 -43.60 6.99
N VAL A 46 -5.77 -43.31 7.81
CA VAL A 46 -6.74 -42.24 7.58
C VAL A 46 -6.66 -41.28 8.75
N ASP A 47 -6.27 -40.04 8.49
CA ASP A 47 -6.17 -38.99 9.48
C ASP A 47 -7.21 -37.91 9.22
N TYR A 48 -8.06 -37.64 10.21
CA TYR A 48 -9.01 -36.53 10.21
C TYR A 48 -8.60 -35.51 11.26
N PHE A 49 -8.42 -34.25 10.83
CA PHE A 49 -8.07 -33.14 11.71
C PHE A 49 -9.17 -32.08 11.68
N ASN A 50 -9.57 -31.63 12.87
CA ASN A 50 -10.43 -30.47 13.03
C ASN A 50 -9.75 -29.50 14.01
N ILE A 51 -9.43 -28.31 13.51
CA ILE A 51 -8.73 -27.26 14.27
C ILE A 51 -9.67 -26.07 14.42
N LYS A 52 -10.01 -25.72 15.67
CA LYS A 52 -10.72 -24.50 16.01
C LYS A 52 -9.76 -23.54 16.69
N LYS A 53 -9.74 -22.29 16.23
CA LYS A 53 -8.88 -21.24 16.77
C LYS A 53 -9.74 -20.08 17.25
N GLU A 54 -9.52 -19.65 18.48
CA GLU A 54 -10.24 -18.54 19.12
C GLU A 54 -9.23 -17.55 19.72
N ASN A 55 -9.56 -16.25 19.71
CA ASN A 55 -8.69 -15.15 20.15
C ASN A 55 -7.31 -15.11 19.46
N LEU A 56 -7.26 -15.42 18.16
CA LEU A 56 -6.10 -15.11 17.34
C LEU A 56 -5.82 -13.59 17.39
N ILE A 57 -4.63 -13.23 17.84
CA ILE A 57 -4.03 -11.91 17.61
C ILE A 57 -3.57 -11.92 16.14
N PHE A 58 -4.52 -11.84 15.21
CA PHE A 58 -4.32 -12.18 13.80
C PHE A 58 -3.27 -11.26 13.13
N GLN A 59 -2.25 -11.86 12.51
CA GLN A 59 -1.65 -11.29 11.28
C GLN A 59 -2.69 -11.49 10.19
N PRO A 60 -3.36 -10.43 9.69
CA PRO A 60 -4.41 -10.60 8.70
C PRO A 60 -3.89 -11.46 7.55
N SER A 61 -4.61 -12.53 7.21
CA SER A 61 -4.17 -13.40 6.13
C SER A 61 -4.00 -12.55 4.88
N THR A 62 -2.88 -12.69 4.19
CA THR A 62 -2.56 -11.86 3.02
C THR A 62 -3.69 -11.92 1.99
N ASN A 63 -4.45 -13.02 1.96
CA ASN A 63 -5.66 -13.23 1.16
C ASN A 63 -6.84 -12.28 1.47
N GLU A 64 -7.00 -11.82 2.70
CA GLU A 64 -8.07 -10.89 3.09
C GLU A 64 -7.65 -9.43 2.90
N VAL A 65 -6.35 -9.13 3.01
CA VAL A 65 -5.80 -7.78 2.77
C VAL A 65 -5.65 -7.50 1.28
N LEU A 66 -5.46 -8.52 0.44
CA LEU A 66 -5.08 -8.37 -0.96
C LEU A 66 -6.19 -8.76 -1.95
N LYS A 67 -7.44 -8.32 -1.73
CA LYS A 67 -8.44 -8.38 -2.82
C LYS A 67 -8.36 -7.18 -3.77
N ASP A 68 -7.54 -6.18 -3.40
CA ASP A 68 -7.47 -4.88 -4.06
C ASP A 68 -6.01 -4.50 -4.41
N VAL A 69 -5.78 -3.25 -4.84
CA VAL A 69 -4.44 -2.79 -5.26
C VAL A 69 -3.52 -2.72 -4.05
N ALA A 70 -2.39 -3.42 -4.14
CA ALA A 70 -1.39 -3.41 -3.10
C ALA A 70 0.00 -3.21 -3.64
N ASN A 71 0.85 -2.64 -2.79
CA ASN A 71 2.27 -2.54 -2.97
C ASN A 71 2.96 -3.55 -2.04
N ALA A 72 3.58 -4.57 -2.63
CA ALA A 72 4.20 -5.68 -1.92
C ALA A 72 5.38 -6.23 -2.73
N GLY A 73 6.49 -6.56 -2.05
CA GLY A 73 7.69 -7.08 -2.72
C GLY A 73 8.26 -6.14 -3.79
N GLY A 74 8.08 -4.82 -3.62
CA GLY A 74 8.49 -3.80 -4.61
C GLY A 74 7.59 -3.71 -5.85
N THR A 75 6.46 -4.41 -5.86
CA THR A 75 5.50 -4.41 -6.96
C THR A 75 4.19 -3.78 -6.51
N THR A 76 3.67 -2.80 -7.27
CA THR A 76 2.32 -2.25 -7.08
C THR A 76 1.38 -2.78 -8.15
N GLY A 77 0.27 -3.38 -7.75
CA GLY A 77 -0.74 -3.88 -8.69
C GLY A 77 -1.97 -4.43 -7.99
N LYS A 78 -3.01 -4.71 -8.78
CA LYS A 78 -4.18 -5.43 -8.30
C LYS A 78 -3.80 -6.88 -8.07
N VAL A 79 -4.04 -7.38 -6.87
CA VAL A 79 -3.76 -8.78 -6.57
C VAL A 79 -4.85 -9.66 -7.15
N ILE A 80 -4.44 -10.64 -7.95
CA ILE A 80 -5.34 -11.55 -8.66
C ILE A 80 -5.50 -12.86 -7.90
N GLU A 81 -4.37 -13.41 -7.42
CA GLU A 81 -4.34 -14.69 -6.73
C GLU A 81 -3.12 -14.76 -5.82
N ILE A 82 -3.30 -15.37 -4.64
CA ILE A 82 -2.20 -15.80 -3.79
C ILE A 82 -2.18 -17.33 -3.79
N GLY A 83 -1.22 -17.89 -4.51
CA GLY A 83 -0.94 -19.31 -4.51
C GLY A 83 -0.07 -19.73 -3.33
N LEU A 84 0.18 -21.03 -3.21
CA LEU A 84 1.00 -21.60 -2.13
C LEU A 84 2.43 -21.03 -2.09
N PHE A 85 3.00 -20.72 -3.26
CA PHE A 85 4.40 -20.27 -3.39
C PHE A 85 4.55 -18.87 -3.98
N THR A 86 3.54 -18.35 -4.65
CA THR A 86 3.62 -17.10 -5.43
C THR A 86 2.34 -16.29 -5.32
N THR A 87 2.46 -14.97 -5.38
CA THR A 87 1.35 -14.03 -5.51
C THR A 87 1.39 -13.39 -6.90
N THR A 88 0.22 -13.29 -7.54
CA THR A 88 0.06 -12.72 -8.88
C THR A 88 -0.58 -11.33 -8.78
N PHE A 89 0.05 -10.36 -9.43
CA PHE A 89 -0.40 -8.97 -9.55
C PHE A 89 -0.67 -8.64 -11.01
N ASP A 90 -1.73 -7.90 -11.30
CA ASP A 90 -1.91 -7.20 -12.57
C ASP A 90 -1.68 -5.70 -12.36
N THR A 91 -0.81 -5.10 -13.16
CA THR A 91 -0.45 -3.68 -13.07
C THR A 91 -1.38 -2.80 -13.92
N PRO A 92 -1.44 -1.48 -13.66
CA PRO A 92 -2.25 -0.56 -14.45
C PRO A 92 -1.87 -0.48 -15.94
N ASP A 93 -0.61 -0.76 -16.29
CA ASP A 93 -0.11 -0.87 -17.66
C ASP A 93 -0.35 -2.25 -18.29
N ASN A 94 -1.27 -3.04 -17.74
CA ASN A 94 -1.73 -4.33 -18.25
C ASN A 94 -0.61 -5.40 -18.33
N ARG A 95 0.27 -5.45 -17.33
CA ARG A 95 1.29 -6.50 -17.18
C ARG A 95 0.93 -7.40 -16.01
N ARG A 96 1.21 -8.69 -16.16
CA ARG A 96 1.12 -9.67 -15.08
C ARG A 96 2.48 -9.88 -14.44
N ILE A 97 2.56 -9.67 -13.12
CA ILE A 97 3.77 -9.86 -12.33
C ILE A 97 3.51 -10.98 -11.32
N ILE A 98 4.40 -11.97 -11.27
CA ILE A 98 4.32 -13.10 -10.36
C ILE A 98 5.49 -12.98 -9.39
N VAL A 99 5.19 -12.83 -8.11
CA VAL A 99 6.19 -12.60 -7.05
C VAL A 99 6.21 -13.80 -6.10
N PRO A 100 7.38 -14.39 -5.82
CA PRO A 100 7.49 -15.43 -4.79
C PRO A 100 7.03 -14.90 -3.44
N ASN A 101 6.23 -15.70 -2.73
CA ASN A 101 5.69 -15.35 -1.42
C ASN A 101 6.77 -14.94 -0.42
N GLY A 102 7.93 -15.61 -0.44
CA GLY A 102 9.07 -15.25 0.42
C GLY A 102 9.62 -13.83 0.19
N ALA A 103 9.48 -13.27 -1.02
CA ALA A 103 9.86 -11.89 -1.32
C ALA A 103 8.82 -10.85 -0.82
N ILE A 104 7.59 -11.28 -0.54
CA ILE A 104 6.52 -10.45 -0.01
C ILE A 104 6.53 -10.48 1.52
N PHE A 105 6.61 -11.68 2.11
CA PHE A 105 6.45 -11.88 3.56
C PHE A 105 7.54 -11.25 4.42
N GLY A 106 8.70 -10.92 3.84
CA GLY A 106 9.78 -10.21 4.54
C GLY A 106 9.63 -8.68 4.54
N GLY A 107 8.64 -8.13 3.83
CA GLY A 107 8.48 -6.69 3.62
C GLY A 107 7.15 -6.13 4.14
N THR A 108 7.02 -4.81 4.11
CA THR A 108 5.74 -4.14 4.37
C THR A 108 4.80 -4.35 3.18
N ILE A 109 3.54 -4.69 3.47
CA ILE A 109 2.46 -4.76 2.49
C ILE A 109 1.60 -3.51 2.68
N GLU A 110 1.54 -2.65 1.67
CA GLU A 110 0.71 -1.45 1.67
C GLU A 110 -0.53 -1.73 0.82
N ASN A 111 -1.72 -1.72 1.43
CA ASN A 111 -2.98 -1.77 0.70
C ASN A 111 -3.41 -0.34 0.37
N VAL A 112 -3.36 0.00 -0.93
CA VAL A 112 -3.67 1.34 -1.43
C VAL A 112 -5.18 1.55 -1.59
N SER A 113 -5.96 0.47 -1.59
CA SER A 113 -7.40 0.45 -1.81
C SER A 113 -8.24 0.20 -0.55
N PHE A 114 -7.62 0.06 0.62
CA PHE A 114 -8.32 -0.24 1.87
C PHE A 114 -9.31 0.86 2.28
N HIS A 115 -8.97 2.12 2.01
CA HIS A 115 -9.82 3.27 2.30
C HIS A 115 -10.56 3.74 1.05
N ASP A 116 -11.85 4.08 1.21
CA ASP A 116 -12.69 4.61 0.12
C ASP A 116 -12.18 5.96 -0.41
N THR A 117 -11.45 6.70 0.43
CA THR A 117 -10.91 8.02 0.11
C THR A 117 -9.39 8.03 0.13
N ARG A 118 -8.79 8.83 -0.75
CA ARG A 118 -7.34 8.99 -0.84
C ARG A 118 -6.96 10.46 -0.99
N ARG A 119 -5.80 10.83 -0.46
CA ARG A 119 -5.22 12.16 -0.63
C ARG A 119 -4.40 12.23 -1.91
N VAL A 120 -4.68 13.21 -2.75
CA VAL A 120 -3.88 13.60 -3.91
C VAL A 120 -2.99 14.77 -3.49
N ASP A 121 -1.69 14.62 -3.72
CA ASP A 121 -0.69 15.66 -3.51
C ASP A 121 -0.16 16.09 -4.89
N VAL A 122 -0.26 17.39 -5.19
CA VAL A 122 0.32 18.05 -6.38
C VAL A 122 1.37 19.03 -5.91
N GLU A 123 2.59 18.87 -6.40
CA GLU A 123 3.73 19.72 -6.07
C GLU A 123 3.98 20.71 -7.20
N VAL A 124 4.15 21.99 -6.85
CA VAL A 124 4.47 23.05 -7.81
C VAL A 124 5.44 24.05 -7.20
N GLY A 125 6.46 24.43 -7.98
CA GLY A 125 7.37 25.52 -7.62
C GLY A 125 6.91 26.82 -8.28
N THR A 126 6.93 27.93 -7.55
CA THR A 126 6.74 29.27 -8.11
C THR A 126 8.00 30.11 -7.98
N ASP A 127 8.13 31.15 -8.79
CA ASP A 127 9.27 32.07 -8.71
C ASP A 127 9.39 32.72 -7.32
N TYR A 128 10.62 33.01 -6.91
CA TYR A 128 10.90 33.71 -5.65
C TYR A 128 10.32 35.13 -5.57
N GLY A 129 10.07 35.75 -6.71
CA GLY A 129 9.42 37.06 -6.80
C GLY A 129 7.89 37.01 -6.68
N ALA A 130 7.28 35.81 -6.68
CA ALA A 130 5.84 35.68 -6.59
C ALA A 130 5.34 36.04 -5.18
N ASP A 131 4.22 36.75 -5.12
CA ASP A 131 3.55 37.03 -3.85
C ASP A 131 2.97 35.73 -3.27
N ILE A 132 3.44 35.37 -2.08
CA ILE A 132 3.11 34.09 -1.42
C ILE A 132 1.62 34.01 -1.09
N ASP A 133 1.01 35.11 -0.66
CA ASP A 133 -0.40 35.11 -0.25
C ASP A 133 -1.33 35.07 -1.45
N LYS A 134 -1.03 35.87 -2.49
CA LYS A 134 -1.74 35.80 -3.79
C LYS A 134 -1.64 34.40 -4.40
N THR A 135 -0.44 33.82 -4.38
CA THR A 135 -0.20 32.45 -4.89
C THR A 135 -1.06 31.44 -4.13
N ARG A 136 -1.06 31.49 -2.80
CA ARG A 136 -1.88 30.60 -1.96
C ARG A 136 -3.37 30.73 -2.27
N GLU A 137 -3.88 31.95 -2.43
CA GLU A 137 -5.29 32.21 -2.76
C GLU A 137 -5.68 31.59 -4.10
N ILE A 138 -4.84 31.75 -5.13
CA ILE A 138 -5.07 31.17 -6.46
C ILE A 138 -5.05 29.65 -6.40
N LEU A 139 -4.05 29.05 -5.75
CA LEU A 139 -3.96 27.60 -5.61
C LEU A 139 -5.14 27.03 -4.83
N MET A 140 -5.57 27.71 -3.76
CA MET A 140 -6.75 27.32 -2.97
C MET A 140 -8.03 27.41 -3.79
N ALA A 141 -8.22 28.49 -4.56
CA ALA A 141 -9.39 28.65 -5.43
C ALA A 141 -9.44 27.56 -6.50
N THR A 142 -8.28 27.26 -7.10
CA THR A 142 -8.13 26.20 -8.10
C THR A 142 -8.47 24.83 -7.53
N ALA A 143 -7.95 24.50 -6.35
CA ALA A 143 -8.22 23.24 -5.69
C ALA A 143 -9.71 23.08 -5.30
N LYS A 144 -10.37 24.16 -4.88
CA LYS A 144 -11.82 24.17 -4.58
C LYS A 144 -12.71 24.05 -5.82
N ALA A 145 -12.22 24.52 -6.97
CA ALA A 145 -12.95 24.43 -8.24
C ALA A 145 -12.79 23.06 -8.93
N CYS A 146 -11.82 22.25 -8.50
CA CYS A 146 -11.56 20.94 -9.08
C CYS A 146 -12.70 19.96 -8.75
N GLU A 147 -13.23 19.32 -9.79
CA GLU A 147 -14.31 18.34 -9.64
C GLU A 147 -13.86 17.10 -8.85
N ASN A 148 -14.81 16.44 -8.17
CA ASN A 148 -14.59 15.24 -7.37
C ASN A 148 -13.66 15.40 -6.15
N VAL A 149 -13.23 16.63 -5.85
CA VAL A 149 -12.59 16.97 -4.57
C VAL A 149 -13.64 16.98 -3.46
N LEU A 150 -13.35 16.26 -2.38
CA LEU A 150 -14.20 16.18 -1.20
C LEU A 150 -14.13 17.51 -0.42
N PRO A 151 -15.28 18.01 0.07
CA PRO A 151 -15.31 19.25 0.85
C PRO A 151 -14.82 19.06 2.28
N ASP A 152 -14.84 17.83 2.80
CA ASP A 152 -14.36 17.45 4.13
C ASP A 152 -13.63 16.09 4.05
N PRO A 153 -12.32 16.02 4.34
CA PRO A 153 -11.44 17.16 4.62
C PRO A 153 -11.23 18.03 3.38
N GLY A 154 -11.38 19.35 3.55
CA GLY A 154 -11.23 20.30 2.46
C GLY A 154 -9.79 20.45 1.94
N PRO A 155 -9.58 21.17 0.83
CA PRO A 155 -8.26 21.39 0.26
C PRO A 155 -7.29 22.08 1.22
N GLY A 156 -6.04 21.61 1.24
CA GLY A 156 -4.94 22.23 1.97
C GLY A 156 -3.84 22.71 1.02
N ILE A 157 -3.46 23.98 1.13
CA ILE A 157 -2.31 24.55 0.41
C ILE A 157 -1.17 24.76 1.40
N VAL A 158 -0.10 23.99 1.24
CA VAL A 158 1.06 24.00 2.15
C VAL A 158 2.25 24.61 1.43
N LEU A 159 2.91 25.56 2.10
CA LEU A 159 4.25 26.00 1.70
C LEU A 159 5.23 24.90 2.14
N ALA A 160 5.68 24.08 1.20
CA ALA A 160 6.51 22.92 1.47
C ALA A 160 7.95 23.32 1.82
N GLY A 161 8.45 24.40 1.23
CA GLY A 161 9.78 24.91 1.51
C GLY A 161 10.22 26.03 0.57
N LEU A 162 11.46 26.47 0.78
CA LEU A 162 12.17 27.40 -0.10
C LEU A 162 13.30 26.60 -0.75
N GLY A 163 13.10 26.20 -2.01
CA GLY A 163 14.01 25.37 -2.79
C GLY A 163 15.16 26.17 -3.41
N GLY A 164 16.09 25.51 -4.10
CA GLY A 164 17.27 26.18 -4.67
C GLY A 164 16.95 27.29 -5.69
N SER A 165 15.80 27.22 -6.35
CA SER A 165 15.36 28.17 -7.38
C SER A 165 13.85 28.43 -7.39
N SER A 166 13.10 27.91 -6.40
CA SER A 166 11.64 27.98 -6.33
C SER A 166 11.14 28.14 -4.90
N ILE A 167 9.95 28.72 -4.76
CA ILE A 167 9.11 28.56 -3.58
C ILE A 167 8.25 27.31 -3.82
N ASP A 168 8.40 26.31 -2.96
CA ASP A 168 7.80 24.99 -3.19
C ASP A 168 6.44 24.89 -2.48
N TRP A 169 5.41 24.53 -3.25
CA TRP A 169 4.04 24.36 -2.78
C TRP A 169 3.58 22.91 -2.90
N SER A 170 2.76 22.49 -1.93
CA SER A 170 2.04 21.21 -1.95
C SER A 170 0.55 21.49 -1.84
N ILE A 171 -0.17 21.28 -2.93
CA ILE A 171 -1.64 21.28 -2.98
C ILE A 171 -2.13 19.89 -2.61
N ARG A 172 -2.96 19.80 -1.58
CA ARG A 172 -3.45 18.54 -1.02
C ARG A 172 -4.97 18.51 -1.05
N VAL A 173 -5.54 17.53 -1.73
CA VAL A 173 -7.00 17.34 -1.82
C VAL A 173 -7.37 15.91 -1.50
N TRP A 174 -8.55 15.70 -0.90
CA TRP A 174 -9.11 14.38 -0.67
C TRP A 174 -10.13 14.05 -1.75
N VAL A 175 -10.11 12.82 -2.24
CA VAL A 175 -10.97 12.32 -3.33
C VAL A 175 -11.40 10.89 -3.02
N ASN A 176 -12.40 10.37 -3.73
CA ASN A 176 -12.63 8.92 -3.73
C ASN A 176 -11.44 8.21 -4.40
N ALA A 177 -11.11 7.01 -3.94
CA ALA A 177 -9.97 6.25 -4.45
C ALA A 177 -10.04 6.01 -5.97
N ALA A 178 -11.26 5.85 -6.52
CA ALA A 178 -11.52 5.68 -7.94
C ALA A 178 -11.17 6.93 -8.79
N ASP A 179 -11.32 8.13 -8.21
CA ASP A 179 -11.12 9.40 -8.90
C ASP A 179 -9.67 9.89 -8.85
N TYR A 180 -8.81 9.21 -8.06
CA TYR A 180 -7.44 9.62 -7.75
C TYR A 180 -6.63 10.08 -8.96
N TRP A 181 -6.57 9.25 -10.01
CA TRP A 181 -5.74 9.56 -11.17
C TRP A 181 -6.32 10.68 -12.03
N GLY A 182 -7.65 10.70 -12.19
CA GLY A 182 -8.33 11.75 -12.94
C GLY A 182 -8.19 13.12 -12.27
N VAL A 183 -8.41 13.18 -10.95
CA VAL A 183 -8.23 14.43 -10.20
C VAL A 183 -6.78 14.87 -10.16
N LYS A 184 -5.82 13.94 -10.02
CA LYS A 184 -4.39 14.30 -10.05
C LYS A 184 -3.99 14.98 -11.35
N ASP A 185 -4.39 14.43 -12.49
CA ASP A 185 -4.10 15.01 -13.81
C ASP A 185 -4.81 16.37 -13.99
N GLN A 186 -6.12 16.40 -13.72
CA GLN A 186 -6.95 17.59 -13.81
C GLN A 186 -6.40 18.74 -12.96
N LEU A 187 -6.14 18.48 -11.68
CA LEU A 187 -5.64 19.48 -10.74
C LEU A 187 -4.25 19.99 -11.13
N THR A 188 -3.35 19.11 -11.60
CA THR A 188 -2.02 19.51 -12.08
C THR A 188 -2.13 20.48 -13.26
N ARG A 189 -3.03 20.17 -14.20
CA ARG A 189 -3.29 21.03 -15.37
C ARG A 189 -3.91 22.36 -14.97
N ASP A 190 -4.91 22.34 -14.10
CA ASP A 190 -5.62 23.55 -13.68
C ASP A 190 -4.70 24.48 -12.87
N VAL A 191 -3.84 23.91 -12.01
CA VAL A 191 -2.81 24.67 -11.30
C VAL A 191 -1.88 25.39 -12.27
N LYS A 192 -1.40 24.70 -13.32
CA LYS A 192 -0.58 25.33 -14.35
C LYS A 192 -1.29 26.52 -15.00
N TYR A 193 -2.53 26.32 -15.44
CA TYR A 193 -3.30 27.40 -16.07
C TYR A 193 -3.63 28.55 -15.11
N ALA A 194 -3.90 28.26 -13.84
CA ALA A 194 -4.20 29.27 -12.85
C ALA A 194 -2.97 30.15 -12.56
N LEU A 195 -1.79 29.56 -12.47
CA LEU A 195 -0.53 30.30 -12.30
C LEU A 195 -0.20 31.14 -13.53
N ASP A 196 -0.34 30.58 -14.74
CA ASP A 196 -0.13 31.31 -16.00
C ASP A 196 -1.05 32.52 -16.13
N ASN A 197 -2.34 32.33 -15.84
CA ASN A 197 -3.34 33.41 -15.91
C ASN A 197 -3.11 34.51 -14.87
N ALA A 198 -2.39 34.20 -13.79
CA ALA A 198 -2.06 35.13 -12.72
C ALA A 198 -0.69 35.80 -12.89
N ASP A 199 0.02 35.48 -13.98
CA ASP A 199 1.39 35.91 -14.27
C ASP A 199 2.39 35.49 -13.18
N ILE A 200 2.20 34.28 -12.62
CA ILE A 200 3.09 33.66 -11.65
C ILE A 200 3.95 32.64 -12.40
N GLY A 201 5.23 32.94 -12.54
CA GLY A 201 6.17 32.07 -13.24
C GLY A 201 6.49 30.80 -12.45
N ILE A 202 6.71 29.72 -13.22
CA ILE A 202 7.27 28.46 -12.73
C ILE A 202 8.73 28.43 -13.16
N PRO A 203 9.69 28.47 -12.22
CA PRO A 203 11.09 28.66 -12.54
C PRO A 203 11.66 27.45 -13.28
N TYR A 204 12.45 27.73 -14.32
CA TYR A 204 13.42 26.76 -14.80
C TYR A 204 14.57 26.65 -13.77
N PRO A 205 15.25 25.49 -13.68
CA PRO A 205 16.44 25.35 -12.86
C PRO A 205 17.46 26.47 -13.16
N GLN A 206 17.82 27.25 -12.15
CA GLN A 206 18.79 28.34 -12.29
C GLN A 206 20.20 27.83 -12.00
N MET A 207 21.19 28.33 -12.74
CA MET A 207 22.61 28.04 -12.51
C MET A 207 23.40 29.35 -12.53
N ASP A 208 23.91 29.75 -11.37
CA ASP A 208 24.77 30.92 -11.25
C ASP A 208 26.21 30.57 -11.67
N VAL A 209 26.65 31.10 -12.80
CA VAL A 209 28.03 30.95 -13.28
C VAL A 209 28.84 32.19 -12.90
N HIS A 210 29.73 32.05 -11.92
CA HIS A 210 30.71 33.08 -11.58
C HIS A 210 31.96 32.90 -12.46
N ILE A 211 32.21 33.85 -13.38
CA ILE A 211 33.40 33.84 -14.23
C ILE A 211 34.46 34.75 -13.60
N ASP A 212 35.41 34.17 -12.86
CA ASP A 212 36.57 34.87 -12.32
C ASP A 212 37.67 34.99 -13.41
N GLY A 213 37.46 35.88 -14.37
CA GLY A 213 38.45 36.19 -15.41
C GLY A 213 39.22 37.48 -15.11
N LYS A 214 40.51 37.38 -14.75
CA LYS A 214 41.45 38.50 -14.97
C LYS A 214 41.56 38.71 -16.47
N VAL A 215 40.94 39.77 -16.98
CA VAL A 215 41.14 40.22 -18.36
C VAL A 215 42.62 40.57 -18.51
N ALA A 216 43.36 39.73 -19.23
CA ALA A 216 44.70 40.09 -19.67
C ALA A 216 44.56 41.25 -20.65
N GLN A 217 44.90 42.46 -20.19
CA GLN A 217 45.07 43.62 -21.05
C GLN A 217 46.29 43.36 -21.94
N GLY A 218 46.05 43.19 -23.24
CA GLY A 218 47.07 43.24 -24.28
C GLY A 218 47.29 44.66 -24.78
#